data_AF-A0A1C0V3B5-F1
#
_entry.id   AF-A0A1C0V3B5-F1
#
_cell.length_a   1.000
_cell.length_b   1.000
_cell.length_c   1.000
_cell.angle_alpha   90.00
_cell.angle_beta   90.00
_cell.angle_gamma   90.00
#
_symmetry.space_group_name_H-M   'P 1'
#
loop_
_entity.id
_entity.type
_entity.pdbx_description
1 polymer ?
#
loop_
_entity_poly.entity_id
_entity_poly.type
_entity_poly.pdbx_seq_one_letter_code
_entity_poly.pdbx_strand_id
1 'polypeptide(L)' 'MAKIDVTIPDDLKEILQELANDTGQSLSAVAADCIKLGVLDFIETRTKMEVYRKLRRQNQQKGE' A
#
# COMPACT_ATOMS: atom_id res chain seq x y z
N MET A 1 16.98 1.78 -9.30
CA MET A 1 16.03 1.10 -8.40
C MET A 1 16.49 1.34 -6.98
N ALA A 2 15.57 1.69 -6.08
CA ALA A 2 15.87 1.71 -4.65
C ALA A 2 15.79 0.28 -4.11
N LYS A 3 16.71 -0.10 -3.22
CA LYS A 3 16.63 -1.33 -2.43
C LYS A 3 16.20 -0.96 -1.02
N ILE A 4 15.26 -1.69 -0.47
CA ILE A 4 14.83 -1.58 0.92
C ILE A 4 14.98 -2.94 1.58
N ASP A 5 15.44 -2.95 2.82
CA ASP A 5 15.45 -4.14 3.68
C ASP A 5 14.29 -3.99 4.67
N VAL A 6 13.53 -5.06 4.87
CA VAL A 6 12.29 -5.06 5.64
C VAL A 6 12.30 -6.22 6.62
N THR A 7 11.91 -5.95 7.85
CA THR A 7 11.68 -6.98 8.87
C THR A 7 10.20 -7.29 8.92
N ILE A 8 9.83 -8.54 8.66
CA ILE A 8 8.45 -9.02 8.72
C ILE A 8 8.23 -9.58 10.14
N PRO A 9 7.22 -9.08 10.88
CA PRO A 9 6.78 -9.68 12.14
C PRO A 9 6.45 -11.18 12.02
N ASP A 10 6.69 -11.96 13.07
CA ASP A 10 6.54 -13.43 13.02
C ASP A 10 5.10 -13.87 12.72
N ASP A 11 4.10 -13.16 13.26
CA ASP A 11 2.67 -13.39 13.00
C ASP A 11 2.31 -13.24 11.52
N LEU A 12 2.85 -12.22 10.85
CA LEU A 12 2.64 -12.01 9.42
C LEU A 12 3.47 -12.97 8.57
N LYS A 13 4.63 -13.40 9.06
CA LYS A 13 5.49 -14.34 8.36
C LYS A 13 4.81 -15.68 8.15
N GLU A 14 4.09 -16.20 9.15
CA GLU A 14 3.34 -17.47 9.01
C GLU A 14 2.31 -17.38 7.88
N ILE A 15 1.51 -16.30 7.86
CA ILE A 15 0.49 -16.06 6.82
C ILE A 15 1.13 -15.95 5.44
N LEU A 16 2.22 -15.19 5.32
CA LEU A 16 2.93 -15.03 4.05
C LEU A 16 3.59 -16.33 3.58
N GLN A 17 4.02 -17.18 4.51
CA GLN A 17 4.60 -18.48 4.20
C GLN A 17 3.56 -19.46 3.68
N GLU A 18 2.35 -19.46 4.24
CA GLU A 18 1.22 -20.23 3.70
C GLU A 18 0.88 -19.78 2.27
N LEU A 19 0.75 -18.47 2.04
CA LEU A 19 0.50 -17.92 0.71
C LEU A 19 1.61 -18.27 -0.30
N ALA A 20 2.87 -18.25 0.14
CA ALA A 20 4.01 -18.66 -0.69
C ALA A 20 3.90 -20.14 -1.11
N ASN A 21 3.49 -21.02 -0.19
CA ASN A 21 3.30 -22.43 -0.46
C ASN A 21 2.13 -22.66 -1.44
N ASP A 22 1.00 -21.97 -1.24
CA ASP A 22 -0.19 -22.11 -2.09
C ASP A 22 0.04 -21.63 -3.52
N THR A 23 0.83 -20.58 -3.68
CA THR A 23 1.13 -19.97 -4.99
C THR A 23 2.36 -20.56 -5.68
N GLY A 24 3.14 -21.40 -4.97
CA GLY A 24 4.43 -21.90 -5.43
C GLY A 24 5.51 -20.81 -5.57
N GLN A 25 5.32 -19.66 -4.95
CA GLN A 25 6.25 -18.54 -4.99
C GLN A 25 7.21 -18.56 -3.81
N SER A 26 8.32 -17.82 -3.90
CA SER A 26 9.18 -17.57 -2.74
C SER A 26 8.51 -16.59 -1.77
N LEU A 27 8.78 -16.74 -0.47
CA LEU A 27 8.32 -15.81 0.56
C LEU A 27 8.68 -14.35 0.24
N SER A 28 9.88 -14.10 -0.29
CA SER A 28 10.32 -12.77 -0.72
C SER A 28 9.52 -12.20 -1.88
N ALA A 29 9.06 -13.05 -2.82
CA ALA A 29 8.23 -12.60 -3.94
C ALA A 29 6.84 -12.18 -3.45
N VAL A 30 6.21 -13.01 -2.60
CA VAL A 30 4.91 -12.69 -1.99
C VAL A 30 5.01 -11.40 -1.16
N ALA A 31 6.05 -11.27 -0.33
CA ALA A 31 6.27 -10.07 0.46
C ALA A 31 6.44 -8.81 -0.41
N ALA A 32 7.18 -8.91 -1.53
CA ALA A 32 7.35 -7.80 -2.45
C ALA A 32 6.03 -7.38 -3.11
N ASP A 33 5.18 -8.34 -3.48
CA ASP A 33 3.86 -8.07 -4.05
C ASP A 33 2.93 -7.39 -3.04
N CYS A 34 2.91 -7.86 -1.78
CA CYS A 34 2.17 -7.20 -0.71
C CYS A 34 2.62 -5.75 -0.49
N ILE A 35 3.92 -5.49 -0.45
CA ILE A 35 4.47 -4.13 -0.31
C ILE A 35 4.05 -3.26 -1.51
N LYS A 36 4.14 -3.79 -2.73
CA LYS A 36 3.74 -3.07 -3.94
C LYS A 36 2.27 -2.67 -3.90
N LEU A 37 1.39 -3.59 -3.52
CA LEU A 37 -0.04 -3.32 -3.38
C LEU A 37 -0.31 -2.27 -2.30
N GLY A 38 0.33 -2.36 -1.14
CA GLY A 38 0.20 -1.38 -0.07
C GLY A 38 0.69 0.01 -0.46
N VAL A 39 1.79 0.11 -1.23
CA VAL A 39 2.28 1.40 -1.76
C VAL A 39 1.26 2.03 -2.72
N LEU A 40 0.68 1.24 -3.62
CA LEU A 40 -0.32 1.73 -4.57
C LEU A 40 -1.58 2.22 -3.85
N ASP A 41 -2.10 1.45 -2.89
CA ASP A 41 -3.28 1.82 -2.10
C ASP A 41 -3.03 3.09 -1.26
N PHE A 42 -1.83 3.21 -0.68
CA PHE A 42 -1.42 4.41 0.05
C PHE A 42 -1.40 5.66 -0.86
N ILE A 43 -0.83 5.52 -2.07
CA ILE A 43 -0.80 6.60 -3.07
C ILE A 43 -2.23 6.99 -3.48
N GLU A 44 -3.11 6.00 -3.73
CA GLU A 44 -4.49 6.25 -4.13
C GLU A 44 -5.26 6.98 -3.03
N THR A 45 -5.13 6.52 -1.79
CA THR A 45 -5.75 7.16 -0.61
C THR A 45 -5.29 8.60 -0.44
N ARG A 46 -3.99 8.87 -0.61
CA ARG A 46 -3.44 10.23 -0.55
C ARG A 46 -3.97 11.10 -1.68
N THR A 47 -4.03 10.57 -2.89
CA THR A 47 -4.55 11.28 -4.06
C THR A 47 -6.02 11.65 -3.88
N LYS A 48 -6.86 10.71 -3.44
CA LYS A 48 -8.29 10.97 -3.12
C LYS A 48 -8.44 12.07 -2.07
N MET A 49 -7.60 12.05 -1.02
CA MET A 49 -7.61 13.08 0.02
C MET A 49 -7.20 14.45 -0.51
N GLU A 50 -6.24 14.53 -1.43
CA GLU A 50 -5.86 15.79 -2.07
C GLU A 50 -6.97 16.35 -2.96
N VAL A 51 -7.63 15.48 -3.74
CA VAL A 51 -8.78 15.86 -4.56
C VAL A 51 -9.91 16.40 -3.67
N TYR A 52 -10.21 15.72 -2.56
CA TYR A 52 -11.22 16.17 -1.60
C TYR A 52 -10.86 17.53 -0.99
N ARG A 53 -9.59 17.74 -0.61
CA ARG A 53 -9.11 19.05 -0.11
C ARG A 53 -9.27 20.16 -1.14
N LYS A 54 -8.99 19.90 -2.42
CA LYS A 54 -9.19 20.87 -3.51
C LYS A 54 -10.66 21.23 -3.69
N LEU A 55 -11.56 20.24 -3.73
CA LEU A 55 -13.01 20.46 -3.85
C LEU A 55 -13.55 21.28 -2.69
N ARG A 56 -13.14 20.98 -1.46
CA ARG A 56 -13.56 21.75 -0.27
C ARG A 56 -13.12 23.21 -0.35
N ARG A 57 -11.91 23.50 -0.81
CA ARG A 57 -11.41 24.88 -1.01
C ARG A 57 -12.22 25.62 -2.08
N GLN A 58 -12.54 24.95 -3.19
CA GLN A 58 -13.37 25.54 -4.25
C GLN A 58 -14.80 25.86 -3.78
N ASN A 59 -15.39 24.99 -2.96
CA ASN A 59 -16.72 25.23 -2.41
C ASN A 59 -16.73 26.35 -1.35
N GLN A 60 -15.64 26.54 -0.60
CA GLN A 60 -15.48 27.68 0.31
C GLN A 60 -15.35 29.01 -0.44
N GLN A 61 -14.65 29.03 -1.58
CA GLN A 61 -14.51 30.23 -2.42
C GLN A 61 -15.77 30.60 -3.20
N LYS A 62 -16.73 29.69 -3.35
CA LYS A 62 -18.02 29.93 -4.01
C LYS A 62 -19.14 30.33 -3.04
N GLY A 63 -18.87 30.35 -1.74
CA GLY A 63 -19.82 30.71 -0.69
C GLY A 63 -19.65 32.13 -0.13
N GLU A 64 -18.74 32.92 -0.71
CA GLU A 64 -18.62 34.38 -0.54
C GLU A 64 -19.15 35.09 -1.79
#